data_AF-A0A2N6FNJ0-F1
#
_entry.id   AF-A0A2N6FNJ0-F1
#
_cell.length_a   1.000
_cell.length_b   1.000
_cell.length_c   1.000
_cell.angle_alpha   90.00
_cell.angle_beta   90.00
_cell.angle_gamma   90.00
#
_symmetry.space_group_name_H-M   'P 1'
#
loop_
_entity.id
_entity.type
_entity.pdbx_description
1 polymer ?
#
loop_
_entity_poly.entity_id
_entity_poly.type
_entity_poly.pdbx_seq_one_letter_code
_entity_poly.pdbx_strand_id
1 'polypeptide(L)'
;MSILSKLNPLQWIADIAKEPIVEWQKRKTLAVQNEENVLQRDHEIRLKKMDVALELAKSGQQIEADWDTAAQNNMQHSWKDEWFTLLFSIPLVAAFFPWFQPFVLEGFKTLEKTPDWYMWLVVGIVTATFGLRWMFGKIKLK
;
A
#
# COMPACT_ATOMS: atom_id res chain seq x y z
N MET A 1 -85.20 21.38 21.22
CA MET A 1 -83.98 20.90 21.91
C MET A 1 -82.82 21.73 21.38
N SER A 2 -82.27 22.59 22.23
CA SER A 2 -81.32 23.64 21.87
C SER A 2 -80.03 23.04 21.30
N ILE A 3 -79.75 23.33 20.02
CA ILE A 3 -78.51 22.96 19.33
C ILE A 3 -77.28 23.61 20.01
N LEU A 4 -77.50 24.59 20.89
CA LEU A 4 -76.46 25.33 21.60
C LEU A 4 -75.91 24.62 22.84
N SER A 5 -76.51 23.50 23.31
CA SER A 5 -75.99 22.78 24.49
C SER A 5 -74.85 21.80 24.18
N LYS A 6 -74.51 21.60 22.90
CA LYS A 6 -73.46 20.66 22.45
C LYS A 6 -72.14 21.33 22.08
N LEU A 7 -72.09 22.66 22.10
CA LEU A 7 -70.87 23.40 21.79
C LEU A 7 -70.41 24.07 23.08
N ASN A 8 -69.38 23.50 23.70
CA ASN A 8 -68.65 24.16 24.77
C ASN A 8 -68.05 25.46 24.18
N PRO A 9 -68.55 26.66 24.56
CA PRO A 9 -68.21 27.92 23.90
C PRO A 9 -66.75 28.34 24.11
N LEU A 10 -66.02 27.60 24.94
CA LEU A 10 -64.60 27.80 25.24
C LEU A 10 -63.70 26.74 24.56
N GLN A 11 -64.26 25.76 23.84
CA GLN A 11 -63.51 24.69 23.19
C GLN A 11 -62.50 25.24 22.17
N TRP A 12 -62.91 26.26 21.40
CA TRP A 12 -62.05 26.91 20.42
C TRP A 12 -60.79 27.56 21.04
N ILE A 13 -60.89 28.08 22.26
CA ILE A 13 -59.75 28.65 23.01
C ILE A 13 -58.82 27.53 23.50
N ALA A 14 -59.41 26.44 23.97
CA ALA A 14 -58.65 25.27 24.43
C ALA A 14 -57.87 24.62 23.29
N ASP A 15 -58.44 24.55 22.09
CA ASP A 15 -57.80 23.96 20.92
C ASP A 15 -56.66 24.85 20.40
N ILE A 16 -56.86 26.18 20.34
CA ILE A 16 -55.82 27.16 19.99
C ILE A 16 -54.62 27.09 20.93
N ALA A 17 -54.84 26.85 22.22
CA ALA A 17 -53.76 26.79 23.20
C ALA A 17 -53.06 25.42 23.26
N LYS A 18 -53.79 24.32 23.05
CA LYS A 18 -53.26 22.95 23.16
C LYS A 18 -52.36 22.56 21.98
N GLU A 19 -52.76 22.90 20.75
CA GLU A 19 -52.01 22.56 19.55
C GLU A 19 -50.54 23.07 19.56
N PRO A 20 -50.25 24.36 19.86
CA PRO A 20 -48.87 24.86 19.87
C PRO A 20 -48.01 24.29 21.00
N ILE A 21 -48.61 23.95 22.15
CA ILE A 21 -47.89 23.34 23.29
C ILE A 21 -47.47 21.91 22.97
N VAL A 22 -48.37 21.11 22.38
CA VAL A 22 -48.10 19.73 21.98
C VAL A 22 -47.07 19.68 20.85
N GLU A 23 -47.13 20.60 19.88
CA GLU A 23 -46.10 20.72 18.85
C GLU A 23 -44.75 21.13 19.41
N TRP A 24 -44.70 22.04 20.37
CA TRP A 24 -43.46 22.42 21.04
C TRP A 24 -42.80 21.22 21.74
N GLN A 25 -43.60 20.37 22.41
CA GLN A 25 -43.10 19.12 23.00
C GLN A 25 -42.57 18.16 21.93
N LYS A 26 -43.31 17.96 20.83
CA LYS A 26 -42.86 17.13 19.70
C LYS A 26 -41.56 17.65 19.09
N ARG A 27 -41.43 18.97 18.90
CA ARG A 27 -40.20 19.62 18.40
C ARG A 27 -39.03 19.37 19.34
N LYS A 28 -39.25 19.43 20.65
CA LYS A 28 -38.22 19.09 21.65
C LYS A 28 -37.80 17.62 21.57
N THR A 29 -38.72 16.67 21.47
CA THR A 29 -38.37 15.25 21.36
C THR A 29 -37.70 14.90 20.04
N LEU A 30 -38.15 15.52 18.94
CA LEU A 30 -37.53 15.39 17.62
C LEU A 30 -36.10 15.94 17.61
N ALA A 31 -35.84 17.07 18.28
CA ALA A 31 -34.49 17.62 18.40
C ALA A 31 -33.55 16.65 19.13
N VAL A 32 -33.99 16.08 20.25
CA VAL A 32 -33.22 15.08 21.01
C VAL A 32 -32.97 13.81 20.16
N GLN A 33 -33.98 13.32 19.44
CA GLN A 33 -33.81 12.16 18.54
C GLN A 33 -32.86 12.45 17.37
N ASN A 34 -32.89 13.67 16.83
CA ASN A 34 -31.96 14.09 15.78
C ASN A 34 -30.52 14.14 16.31
N GLU A 35 -30.31 14.67 17.52
CA GLU A 35 -28.99 14.69 18.17
C GLU A 35 -28.46 13.27 18.43
N GLU A 36 -29.31 12.37 18.92
CA GLU A 36 -28.96 10.95 19.09
C GLU A 36 -28.58 10.29 17.76
N ASN A 37 -29.35 10.54 16.70
CA ASN A 37 -29.05 10.02 15.36
C ASN A 37 -27.73 10.57 14.80
N VAL A 38 -27.39 11.83 15.08
CA VAL A 38 -26.09 12.41 14.69
C VAL A 38 -24.95 11.74 15.44
N LEU A 39 -25.09 11.53 16.75
CA LEU A 39 -24.11 10.82 17.57
C LEU A 39 -23.92 9.37 17.12
N GLN A 40 -25.00 8.67 16.76
CA GLN A 40 -24.93 7.30 16.23
C GLN A 40 -24.20 7.25 14.89
N ARG A 41 -24.48 8.20 13.98
CA ARG A 41 -23.75 8.32 12.71
C ARG A 41 -22.27 8.59 12.92
N ASP A 42 -21.92 9.46 13.86
CA ASP A 42 -20.53 9.75 14.19
C ASP A 42 -19.81 8.54 14.78
N HIS A 43 -20.49 7.76 15.62
CA HIS A 43 -19.96 6.51 16.15
C HIS A 43 -19.73 5.48 15.03
N GLU A 44 -20.69 5.31 14.13
CA GLU A 44 -20.58 4.41 12.97
C GLU A 44 -19.42 4.83 12.04
N ILE A 45 -19.28 6.13 11.76
CA ILE A 45 -18.17 6.66 10.98
C ILE A 45 -16.84 6.34 11.66
N ARG A 46 -16.76 6.45 12.99
CA ARG A 46 -15.55 6.14 13.75
C ARG A 46 -15.19 4.66 13.66
N LEU A 47 -16.18 3.77 13.83
CA LEU A 47 -15.97 2.33 13.71
C LEU A 47 -15.48 1.96 12.31
N LYS A 48 -16.15 2.46 11.25
CA LYS A 48 -15.72 2.22 9.87
C LYS A 48 -14.31 2.72 9.59
N LYS A 49 -13.93 3.89 10.14
CA LYS A 49 -12.56 4.41 10.01
C LYS A 49 -11.54 3.51 10.72
N MET A 50 -11.88 2.95 11.89
CA MET A 50 -11.02 2.01 12.59
C MET A 50 -10.87 0.69 11.83
N ASP A 51 -11.95 0.17 11.26
CA ASP A 51 -11.93 -1.05 10.45
C ASP A 51 -11.05 -0.86 9.20
N VAL A 52 -11.22 0.26 8.48
CA VAL A 52 -10.38 0.62 7.32
C VAL A 52 -8.91 0.75 7.73
N ALA A 53 -8.62 1.39 8.87
CA ALA A 53 -7.25 1.52 9.36
C ALA A 53 -6.63 0.16 9.75
N LEU A 54 -7.41 -0.74 10.36
CA LEU A 54 -6.99 -2.09 10.69
C LEU A 54 -6.73 -2.92 9.42
N GLU A 55 -7.59 -2.80 8.42
CA GLU A 55 -7.43 -3.46 7.12
C GLU A 55 -6.17 -2.96 6.40
N LEU A 56 -5.93 -1.65 6.38
CA LEU A 56 -4.69 -1.05 5.88
C LEU A 56 -3.46 -1.59 6.61
N ALA A 57 -3.49 -1.62 7.94
CA ALA A 57 -2.38 -2.15 8.75
C ALA A 57 -2.12 -3.63 8.48
N LYS A 58 -3.17 -4.45 8.35
CA LYS A 58 -3.07 -5.87 7.99
C LYS A 58 -2.53 -6.05 6.58
N SER A 59 -3.01 -5.26 5.61
CA SER A 59 -2.53 -5.30 4.23
C SER A 59 -1.07 -4.91 4.13
N GLY A 60 -0.61 -3.90 4.89
CA GLY A 60 0.80 -3.52 4.94
C GLY A 60 1.70 -4.63 5.46
N GLN A 61 1.29 -5.29 6.56
CA GLN A 61 2.01 -6.45 7.10
C GLN A 61 2.01 -7.65 6.13
N GLN A 62 0.89 -7.90 5.45
CA GLN A 62 0.80 -8.95 4.43
C GLN A 62 1.67 -8.65 3.22
N ILE A 63 1.71 -7.40 2.76
CA ILE A 63 2.56 -6.98 1.63
C ILE A 63 4.04 -7.16 1.97
N GLU A 64 4.47 -6.80 3.18
CA GLU A 64 5.85 -7.03 3.63
C GLU A 64 6.18 -8.52 3.71
N ALA A 65 5.29 -9.33 4.29
CA ALA A 65 5.48 -10.78 4.38
C ALA A 65 5.48 -11.48 3.01
N ASP A 66 4.58 -11.07 2.10
CA ASP A 66 4.53 -11.57 0.72
C ASP A 66 5.76 -11.12 -0.08
N TRP A 67 6.25 -9.90 0.15
CA TRP A 67 7.48 -9.40 -0.46
C TRP A 67 8.70 -10.20 0.02
N ASP A 68 8.83 -10.42 1.32
CA ASP A 68 9.91 -11.23 1.90
C ASP A 68 9.84 -12.67 1.36
N THR A 69 8.65 -13.26 1.30
CA THR A 69 8.45 -14.62 0.78
C THR A 69 8.76 -14.71 -0.72
N ALA A 70 8.32 -13.74 -1.52
CA ALA A 70 8.60 -13.67 -2.96
C ALA A 70 10.10 -13.42 -3.23
N ALA A 71 10.75 -12.59 -2.43
CA ALA A 71 12.19 -12.36 -2.49
C ALA A 71 12.96 -13.65 -2.15
N GLN A 72 12.56 -14.36 -1.08
CA GLN A 72 13.17 -15.63 -0.69
C GLN A 72 12.98 -16.72 -1.75
N ASN A 73 11.78 -16.82 -2.34
CA ASN A 73 11.51 -17.78 -3.42
C ASN A 73 12.29 -17.46 -4.70
N ASN A 74 12.47 -16.18 -5.03
CA ASN A 74 13.32 -15.78 -6.16
C ASN A 74 14.81 -16.07 -5.89
N MET A 75 15.26 -15.93 -4.63
CA MET A 75 16.63 -16.28 -4.25
C MET A 75 16.88 -17.79 -4.29
N GLN A 76 15.89 -18.63 -4.00
CA GLN A 76 16.05 -20.09 -3.97
C GLN A 76 16.17 -20.75 -5.36
N HIS A 77 15.87 -20.03 -6.45
CA HIS A 77 15.74 -20.65 -7.78
C HIS A 77 16.60 -20.03 -8.89
N SER A 78 17.49 -19.09 -8.59
CA SER A 78 18.29 -18.42 -9.63
C SER A 78 19.67 -19.06 -9.84
N TRP A 79 19.69 -20.21 -10.51
CA TRP A 79 20.93 -20.88 -10.93
C TRP A 79 21.83 -20.00 -11.82
N LYS A 80 21.24 -19.02 -12.52
CA LYS A 80 21.98 -18.07 -13.39
C LYS A 80 22.83 -17.12 -12.56
N ASP A 81 22.30 -16.64 -11.43
CA ASP A 81 22.99 -15.68 -10.57
C ASP A 81 24.15 -16.38 -9.85
N GLU A 82 23.94 -17.63 -9.42
CA GLU A 82 25.00 -18.48 -8.88
C GLU A 82 26.09 -18.78 -9.91
N TRP A 83 25.71 -19.07 -11.15
CA TRP A 83 26.67 -19.31 -12.25
C TRP A 83 27.57 -18.10 -12.50
N PHE A 84 27.01 -16.89 -12.60
CA PHE A 84 27.82 -15.68 -12.80
C PHE A 84 28.68 -15.37 -11.57
N THR A 85 28.15 -15.58 -10.37
CA THR A 85 28.92 -15.41 -9.13
C THR A 85 30.13 -16.34 -9.09
N LEU A 86 29.97 -17.60 -9.49
CA LEU A 86 31.08 -18.56 -9.63
C LEU A 86 32.05 -18.16 -10.75
N LEU A 87 31.54 -17.79 -11.93
CA LEU A 87 32.35 -17.39 -13.07
C LEU A 87 33.29 -16.22 -12.72
N PHE A 88 32.77 -15.20 -12.02
CA PHE A 88 33.56 -14.04 -11.61
C PHE A 88 34.43 -14.30 -10.38
N SER A 89 34.06 -15.23 -9.50
CA SER A 89 34.87 -15.56 -8.31
C SER A 89 36.12 -16.37 -8.65
N ILE A 90 36.08 -17.22 -9.68
CA ILE A 90 37.22 -18.05 -10.11
C ILE A 90 38.51 -17.23 -10.34
N PRO A 91 38.53 -16.19 -11.20
CA PRO A 91 39.75 -15.39 -11.42
C PRO A 91 40.18 -14.61 -10.17
N LEU A 92 39.23 -14.18 -9.32
CA LEU A 92 39.52 -13.48 -8.06
C LEU A 92 40.25 -14.39 -7.06
N VAL A 93 39.79 -15.63 -6.91
CA VAL A 93 40.42 -16.62 -6.03
C VAL A 93 41.74 -17.12 -6.64
N ALA A 94 41.77 -17.36 -7.94
CA ALA A 94 42.97 -17.83 -8.65
C ALA A 94 44.14 -16.84 -8.55
N ALA A 95 43.88 -15.53 -8.41
CA ALA A 95 44.91 -14.52 -8.24
C ALA A 95 45.75 -14.69 -6.96
N PHE A 96 45.25 -15.37 -5.93
CA PHE A 96 45.99 -15.63 -4.69
C PHE A 96 47.01 -16.77 -4.81
N PHE A 97 46.94 -17.57 -5.87
CA PHE A 97 47.82 -18.72 -6.08
C PHE A 97 48.89 -18.41 -7.14
N PRO A 98 50.20 -18.40 -6.79
CA PRO A 98 51.27 -17.98 -7.69
C PRO A 98 51.33 -18.73 -9.03
N TRP A 99 50.94 -20.00 -9.05
CA TRP A 99 50.91 -20.82 -10.27
C TRP A 99 49.74 -20.52 -11.20
N PHE A 100 48.65 -19.92 -10.72
CA PHE A 100 47.49 -19.56 -11.54
C PHE A 100 47.54 -18.11 -12.07
N GLN A 101 48.33 -17.24 -11.43
CA GLN A 101 48.48 -15.83 -11.81
C GLN A 101 48.81 -15.60 -13.30
N PRO A 102 49.72 -16.37 -13.95
CA PRO A 102 50.02 -16.17 -15.37
C PRO A 102 48.81 -16.38 -16.27
N PHE A 103 48.00 -17.41 -15.98
CA PHE A 103 46.80 -17.73 -16.74
C PHE A 103 45.70 -16.68 -16.57
N VAL A 104 45.52 -16.17 -15.35
CA VAL A 104 44.58 -15.08 -15.08
C VAL A 104 44.99 -13.83 -15.86
N LEU A 105 46.27 -13.47 -15.85
CA LEU A 105 46.79 -12.30 -16.55
C LEU A 105 46.64 -12.43 -18.07
N GLU A 106 46.94 -13.60 -18.64
CA GLU A 106 46.78 -13.88 -20.06
C GLU A 106 45.30 -13.91 -20.49
N GLY A 107 44.42 -14.41 -19.62
CA GLY A 107 42.98 -14.34 -19.79
C GLY A 107 42.48 -12.90 -19.91
N PHE A 108 42.89 -12.01 -19.00
CA PHE A 108 42.52 -10.59 -19.08
C PHE A 108 43.07 -9.89 -20.33
N LYS A 109 44.30 -10.20 -20.76
CA LYS A 109 44.85 -9.70 -22.04
C LYS A 109 44.04 -10.17 -23.25
N THR A 110 43.46 -11.36 -23.17
CA THR A 110 42.59 -11.88 -24.23
C THR A 110 41.23 -11.19 -24.20
N LEU A 111 40.68 -10.94 -23.01
CA LEU A 111 39.43 -10.18 -22.84
C LEU A 111 39.56 -8.74 -23.35
N GLU A 112 40.72 -8.11 -23.21
CA GLU A 112 40.98 -6.77 -23.77
C GLU A 112 40.88 -6.72 -25.29
N LYS A 113 41.10 -7.84 -25.98
CA LYS A 113 40.97 -7.95 -27.45
C LYS A 113 39.54 -8.24 -27.91
N THR A 114 38.60 -8.43 -26.98
CA THR A 114 37.23 -8.74 -27.35
C THR A 114 36.55 -7.52 -27.99
N PRO A 115 35.73 -7.72 -29.04
CA PRO A 115 35.03 -6.60 -29.67
C PRO A 115 34.06 -5.89 -28.72
N ASP A 116 33.97 -4.56 -28.83
CA ASP A 116 33.13 -3.73 -27.96
C ASP A 116 31.67 -4.19 -27.90
N TRP A 117 31.09 -4.55 -29.05
CA TRP A 117 29.68 -5.00 -29.14
C TRP A 117 29.40 -6.22 -28.24
N TYR A 118 30.38 -7.11 -28.07
CA TYR A 118 30.24 -8.30 -27.23
C TYR A 118 30.35 -7.93 -25.76
N MET A 119 31.28 -7.03 -25.40
CA MET A 119 31.43 -6.53 -24.04
C MET A 119 30.17 -5.80 -23.56
N TRP A 120 29.54 -4.99 -24.42
CA TRP A 120 28.25 -4.35 -24.11
C TRP A 120 27.13 -5.36 -23.86
N LEU A 121 27.09 -6.46 -24.61
CA LEU A 121 26.13 -7.55 -24.40
C LEU A 121 26.36 -8.21 -23.03
N VAL A 122 27.61 -8.53 -22.69
CA VAL A 122 27.96 -9.12 -21.39
C VAL A 122 27.59 -8.18 -20.24
N VAL A 123 27.92 -6.89 -20.33
CA VAL A 123 27.54 -5.88 -19.32
C VAL A 123 26.03 -5.79 -19.18
N GLY A 124 25.27 -5.85 -20.29
CA GLY A 124 23.81 -5.86 -20.27
C GLY A 124 23.23 -7.08 -19.54
N ILE A 125 23.79 -8.28 -19.79
CA ILE A 125 23.38 -9.50 -19.09
C ILE A 125 23.68 -9.39 -17.59
N VAL A 126 24.91 -9.03 -17.23
CA VAL A 126 25.33 -8.88 -15.81
C VAL A 126 24.46 -7.85 -15.09
N THR A 127 24.14 -6.73 -15.74
CA THR A 127 23.27 -5.70 -15.17
C THR A 127 21.86 -6.22 -14.90
N ALA A 128 21.33 -7.04 -15.81
CA ALA A 128 20.00 -7.64 -15.66
C ALA A 128 19.99 -8.71 -14.55
N THR A 129 21.02 -9.57 -14.50
CA THR A 129 21.21 -10.65 -13.52
C THR A 129 21.34 -10.10 -12.10
N PHE A 130 22.23 -9.13 -11.86
CA PHE A 130 22.48 -8.59 -10.51
C PHE A 130 21.57 -7.41 -10.14
N GLY A 131 20.57 -7.09 -10.98
CA GLY A 131 19.65 -5.98 -10.71
C GLY A 131 20.33 -4.61 -10.61
N LEU A 132 21.47 -4.40 -11.29
CA LEU A 132 22.28 -3.18 -11.25
C LEU A 132 21.67 -2.02 -12.05
N ARG A 133 20.33 -1.96 -12.16
CA ARG A 133 19.59 -0.93 -12.89
C ARG A 133 19.92 0.50 -12.41
N TRP A 134 20.31 0.65 -11.14
CA TRP A 134 20.75 1.92 -10.56
C TRP A 134 22.01 2.49 -11.23
N MET A 135 22.86 1.65 -11.85
CA MET A 135 24.07 2.12 -12.55
C MET A 135 23.74 2.96 -13.77
N PHE A 136 22.60 2.72 -14.41
CA PHE A 136 22.16 3.41 -15.63
C PHE A 136 21.01 4.40 -15.38
N GLY A 137 20.33 4.31 -14.24
CA GLY A 137 19.17 5.14 -13.88
C GLY A 137 19.45 6.65 -13.72
N LYS A 138 20.71 7.09 -13.77
CA LYS A 138 21.07 8.52 -13.74
C LYS A 138 21.48 9.13 -15.09
N ILE A 139 21.35 8.38 -16.19
CA ILE A 139 21.49 8.97 -17.53
C ILE A 139 20.20 9.72 -17.82
N LYS A 140 20.09 10.95 -17.29
CA LYS A 140 19.14 11.93 -17.83
C LYS A 140 19.62 12.25 -19.24
N LEU A 141 19.07 11.55 -20.22
CA LEU A 141 19.16 11.96 -21.62
C LEU A 141 18.60 13.38 -21.68
N LYS A 142 19.49 14.33 -21.97
CA LYS A 142 19.15 15.72 -22.22
C LYS A 142 18.88 15.91 -23.71
#